data_AF-A2DE57-F1
#
_entry.id   AF-A2DE57-F1
#
_cell.length_a   1.000
_cell.length_b   1.000
_cell.length_c   1.000
_cell.angle_alpha   90.00
_cell.angle_beta   90.00
_cell.angle_gamma   90.00
#
_symmetry.space_group_name_H-M   'P 1'
#
loop_
_entity.id
_entity.type
_entity.pdbx_description
1 polymer ?
#
loop_
_entity_poly.entity_id
_entity_poly.type
_entity_poly.pdbx_seq_one_letter_code
_entity_poly.pdbx_strand_id
1 'polypeptide(L)'
;MEELAAALQGAGDPEKCIDTIAQNMPEFVKNDEFLNMPVELIDIILQNPHINFPDPMQTSEFFVKMFSKGKDTAQYFSDHVPIEIMTKESIIPLIEKLESLGLQLEAKRFKRILNLHQKIEQKETEVQSALLELETITNKVTECNKHLCETRPVLVGMDDAMRIMNDELEAQQKRLAATEREIIKLQKKSLTSRK
;
A
#
# COMPACT_ATOMS: atom_id res chain seq x y z
N MET A 1 32.19 -22.96 -3.68
CA MET A 1 33.42 -22.81 -2.88
C MET A 1 34.65 -23.16 -3.70
N GLU A 2 34.80 -24.39 -4.22
CA GLU A 2 35.95 -24.75 -5.09
C GLU A 2 36.02 -23.91 -6.39
N GLU A 3 34.89 -23.67 -7.07
CA GLU A 3 34.86 -22.86 -8.29
C GLU A 3 35.15 -21.37 -8.05
N LEU A 4 34.71 -20.82 -6.91
CA LEU A 4 35.04 -19.45 -6.50
C LEU A 4 36.54 -19.33 -6.18
N ALA A 5 37.10 -20.29 -5.44
CA ALA A 5 38.53 -20.33 -5.17
C ALA A 5 39.36 -20.47 -6.45
N ALA A 6 38.92 -21.29 -7.41
CA ALA A 6 39.55 -21.44 -8.72
C ALA A 6 39.47 -20.16 -9.56
N ALA A 7 38.31 -19.47 -9.55
CA ALA A 7 38.13 -18.19 -10.22
C ALA A 7 39.01 -17.08 -9.62
N LEU A 8 39.12 -17.02 -8.29
CA LEU A 8 40.03 -16.09 -7.59
C LEU A 8 41.51 -16.39 -7.87
N GLN A 9 41.86 -17.64 -8.19
CA GLN A 9 43.21 -18.06 -8.59
C GLN A 9 43.50 -17.91 -10.09
N GLY A 10 42.55 -17.41 -10.89
CA GLY A 10 42.73 -17.18 -12.33
C GLY A 10 42.75 -18.46 -13.18
N ALA A 11 42.19 -19.56 -12.68
CA ALA A 11 42.09 -20.80 -13.44
C ALA A 11 40.79 -20.83 -14.27
N GLY A 12 40.88 -20.60 -15.58
CA GLY A 12 39.77 -20.77 -16.51
C GLY A 12 39.55 -19.63 -17.49
N ASP A 13 38.35 -19.59 -18.07
CA ASP A 13 37.87 -18.55 -18.98
C ASP A 13 37.56 -17.26 -18.20
N PRO A 14 38.20 -16.10 -18.52
CA PRO A 14 38.04 -14.86 -17.77
C PRO A 14 36.60 -14.41 -17.58
N GLU A 15 35.76 -14.56 -18.61
CA GLU A 15 34.33 -14.17 -18.53
C GLU A 15 33.59 -15.04 -17.52
N LYS A 16 33.83 -16.35 -17.53
CA LYS A 16 33.24 -17.29 -16.56
C LYS A 16 33.73 -17.03 -15.13
N CYS A 17 35.00 -16.63 -14.96
CA CYS A 17 35.51 -16.24 -13.65
C CYS A 17 34.77 -15.02 -13.10
N ILE A 18 34.55 -13.99 -13.92
CA ILE A 18 33.80 -12.79 -13.54
C ILE A 18 32.36 -13.15 -13.18
N ASP A 19 31.67 -13.94 -14.02
CA ASP A 19 30.30 -14.39 -13.75
C ASP A 19 30.20 -15.18 -12.45
N THR A 20 31.17 -16.07 -12.20
CA THR A 20 31.22 -16.88 -10.97
C THR A 20 31.38 -15.99 -9.75
N ILE A 21 32.28 -14.99 -9.81
CA ILE A 21 32.47 -14.05 -8.70
C ILE A 21 31.21 -13.20 -8.49
N ALA A 22 30.62 -12.66 -9.57
CA ALA A 22 29.43 -11.82 -9.52
C ALA A 22 28.23 -12.55 -8.89
N GLN A 23 28.00 -13.81 -9.27
CA GLN A 23 26.92 -14.63 -8.70
C GLN A 23 27.18 -15.05 -7.25
N ASN A 24 28.46 -15.14 -6.86
CA ASN A 24 28.89 -15.49 -5.50
C ASN A 24 29.35 -14.27 -4.68
N MET A 25 28.91 -13.07 -5.06
CA MET A 25 29.21 -11.84 -4.32
C MET A 25 28.95 -11.94 -2.81
N PRO A 26 27.90 -12.63 -2.30
CA PRO A 26 27.68 -12.73 -0.86
C PRO A 26 28.78 -13.45 -0.10
N GLU A 27 29.51 -14.37 -0.74
CA GLU A 27 30.67 -15.01 -0.14
C GLU A 27 31.94 -14.20 -0.37
N PHE A 28 32.07 -13.60 -1.56
CA PHE A 28 33.20 -12.76 -1.92
C PHE A 28 33.37 -11.57 -0.98
N VAL A 29 32.30 -10.85 -0.64
CA VAL A 29 32.39 -9.64 0.21
C VAL A 29 32.80 -9.91 1.66
N LYS A 30 32.72 -11.17 2.12
CA LYS A 30 33.17 -11.57 3.45
C LYS A 30 34.68 -11.64 3.56
N ASN A 31 35.36 -11.85 2.43
CA ASN A 31 36.81 -11.91 2.38
C ASN A 31 37.37 -10.52 2.03
N ASP A 32 38.21 -9.95 2.89
CA ASP A 32 38.83 -8.64 2.65
C ASP A 32 39.86 -8.64 1.51
N GLU A 33 40.16 -9.80 0.91
CA GLU A 33 41.07 -9.93 -0.25
C GLU A 33 40.69 -9.04 -1.43
N PHE A 34 39.40 -8.72 -1.63
CA PHE A 34 38.97 -7.77 -2.68
C PHE A 34 39.60 -6.38 -2.51
N LEU A 35 40.05 -6.02 -1.31
CA LEU A 35 40.73 -4.75 -1.08
C LEU A 35 42.06 -4.66 -1.81
N ASN A 36 42.70 -5.79 -2.10
CA ASN A 36 43.95 -5.87 -2.84
C ASN A 36 43.75 -6.03 -4.36
N MET A 37 42.51 -6.19 -4.82
CA MET A 37 42.22 -6.35 -6.24
C MET A 37 42.35 -5.03 -7.02
N PRO A 38 42.75 -5.10 -8.30
CA PRO A 38 42.70 -3.96 -9.21
C PRO A 38 41.31 -3.35 -9.28
N VAL A 39 41.24 -2.01 -9.37
CA VAL A 39 39.98 -1.26 -9.43
C VAL A 39 39.16 -1.66 -10.65
N GLU A 40 39.83 -1.89 -11.77
CA GLU A 40 39.24 -2.28 -13.04
C GLU A 40 38.53 -3.63 -12.95
N LEU A 41 39.09 -4.58 -12.20
CA LEU A 41 38.48 -5.89 -12.01
C LEU A 41 37.21 -5.78 -11.17
N ILE A 42 37.24 -4.97 -10.10
CA ILE A 42 36.07 -4.74 -9.24
C ILE A 42 34.97 -4.04 -10.05
N ASP A 43 35.33 -3.06 -10.88
CA ASP A 43 34.39 -2.36 -11.76
C ASP A 43 33.69 -3.33 -12.72
N ILE A 44 34.45 -4.22 -13.37
CA ILE A 44 33.90 -5.25 -14.26
C ILE A 44 32.96 -6.21 -13.51
N ILE A 45 33.30 -6.62 -12.28
CA ILE A 45 32.43 -7.47 -11.45
C ILE A 45 31.13 -6.73 -11.11
N LEU A 46 31.22 -5.46 -10.70
CA LEU A 46 30.05 -4.67 -10.29
C LEU A 46 29.11 -4.31 -11.46
N GLN A 47 29.63 -4.26 -12.68
CA GLN A 47 28.84 -4.05 -13.91
C GLN A 47 28.25 -5.35 -14.47
N ASN A 48 28.55 -6.51 -13.87
CA ASN A 48 28.06 -7.79 -14.36
C ASN A 48 26.53 -7.89 -14.21
N PRO A 49 25.78 -8.24 -15.28
CA PRO A 49 24.31 -8.32 -15.25
C PRO A 49 23.76 -9.43 -14.36
N HIS A 50 24.59 -10.39 -13.97
CA HIS A 50 24.25 -11.51 -13.09
C HIS A 50 24.76 -11.31 -11.66
N ILE A 51 25.18 -10.08 -11.31
CA ILE A 51 25.61 -9.79 -9.95
C ILE A 51 24.50 -10.06 -8.93
N ASN A 52 24.85 -10.81 -7.90
CA ASN A 52 23.95 -11.13 -6.81
C ASN A 52 24.45 -10.46 -5.53
N PHE A 53 24.06 -9.21 -5.33
CA PHE A 53 24.45 -8.50 -4.11
C PHE A 53 23.93 -9.23 -2.85
N PRO A 54 24.71 -9.20 -1.75
CA PRO A 54 24.29 -9.76 -0.47
C PRO A 54 23.14 -8.93 0.15
N ASP A 55 22.79 -9.26 1.40
CA ASP A 55 21.84 -8.45 2.13
C ASP A 55 22.29 -6.97 2.22
N PRO A 56 21.35 -6.04 2.48
CA PRO A 56 21.60 -4.60 2.39
C PRO A 56 22.74 -4.14 3.32
N MET A 57 22.85 -4.73 4.51
CA MET A 57 23.89 -4.35 5.48
C MET A 57 25.26 -4.82 5.01
N GLN A 58 25.38 -6.06 4.55
CA GLN A 58 26.63 -6.57 3.98
C GLN A 58 27.06 -5.78 2.73
N THR A 59 26.10 -5.39 1.89
CA THR A 59 26.35 -4.54 0.73
C THR A 59 26.89 -3.17 1.16
N SER A 60 26.29 -2.56 2.18
CA SER A 60 26.79 -1.31 2.76
C SER A 60 28.22 -1.45 3.28
N GLU A 61 28.50 -2.48 4.06
CA GLU A 61 29.81 -2.75 4.62
C GLU A 61 30.87 -2.93 3.53
N PHE A 62 30.54 -3.66 2.46
CA PHE A 62 31.41 -3.81 1.29
C PHE A 62 31.77 -2.44 0.68
N PHE A 63 30.79 -1.58 0.42
CA PHE A 63 31.05 -0.26 -0.15
C PHE A 63 31.79 0.68 0.83
N VAL A 64 31.50 0.62 2.13
CA VAL A 64 32.27 1.36 3.15
C VAL A 64 33.75 0.95 3.16
N LYS A 65 34.02 -0.36 3.07
CA LYS A 65 35.39 -0.89 2.95
C LYS A 65 36.04 -0.41 1.64
N MET A 66 35.34 -0.49 0.52
CA MET A 66 35.82 0.03 -0.77
C MET A 66 36.15 1.53 -0.72
N PHE A 67 35.28 2.33 -0.12
CA PHE A 67 35.47 3.78 0.03
C PHE A 67 36.65 4.10 0.94
N SER A 68 37.03 3.19 1.82
CA SER A 68 38.20 3.35 2.69
C SER A 68 39.53 3.28 1.93
N LYS A 69 39.56 2.81 0.67
CA LYS A 69 40.77 2.86 -0.17
C LYS A 69 41.18 4.29 -0.53
N GLY A 70 40.25 5.23 -0.55
CA GLY A 70 40.54 6.64 -0.82
C GLY A 70 39.36 7.40 -1.39
N LYS A 71 39.53 8.73 -1.47
CA LYS A 71 38.50 9.65 -1.95
C LYS A 71 38.11 9.38 -3.41
N ASP A 72 39.08 9.15 -4.29
CA ASP A 72 38.83 8.93 -5.71
C ASP A 72 38.08 7.61 -5.95
N THR A 73 38.47 6.54 -5.22
CA THR A 73 37.74 5.26 -5.21
C THR A 73 36.31 5.45 -4.74
N ALA A 74 36.11 6.18 -3.64
CA ALA A 74 34.78 6.42 -3.09
C ALA A 74 33.90 7.22 -4.05
N GLN A 75 34.45 8.25 -4.71
CA GLN A 75 33.74 9.04 -5.69
C GLN A 75 33.30 8.17 -6.89
N TYR A 76 34.22 7.39 -7.45
CA TYR A 76 33.95 6.50 -8.59
C TYR A 76 32.91 5.42 -8.30
N PHE A 77 33.09 4.67 -7.21
CA PHE A 77 32.21 3.55 -6.88
C PHE A 77 30.90 3.97 -6.19
N SER A 78 30.73 5.25 -5.84
CA SER A 78 29.46 5.72 -5.27
C SER A 78 28.27 5.47 -6.19
N ASP A 79 28.48 5.52 -7.52
CA ASP A 79 27.46 5.28 -8.54
C ASP A 79 27.13 3.80 -8.73
N HIS A 80 27.99 2.91 -8.23
CA HIS A 80 27.82 1.46 -8.31
C HIS A 80 27.06 0.88 -7.12
N VAL A 81 26.71 1.70 -6.13
CA VAL A 81 25.91 1.22 -4.99
C VAL A 81 24.49 0.89 -5.47
N PRO A 82 23.99 -0.35 -5.27
CA PRO A 82 22.70 -0.79 -5.77
C PRO A 82 21.57 -0.26 -4.88
N ILE A 83 21.17 1.00 -5.07
CA ILE A 83 20.21 1.69 -4.20
C ILE A 83 18.88 0.94 -4.08
N GLU A 84 18.48 0.22 -5.13
CA GLU A 84 17.20 -0.49 -5.24
C GLU A 84 17.02 -1.60 -4.20
N ILE A 85 18.13 -2.20 -3.74
CA ILE A 85 18.09 -3.26 -2.72
C ILE A 85 18.39 -2.73 -1.32
N MET A 86 18.80 -1.47 -1.20
CA MET A 86 19.28 -0.91 0.06
C MET A 86 18.12 -0.50 0.98
N THR A 87 18.33 -0.62 2.29
CA THR A 87 17.40 -0.09 3.30
C THR A 87 17.87 1.24 3.86
N LYS A 88 16.98 1.93 4.58
CA LYS A 88 17.31 3.18 5.30
C LYS A 88 18.50 2.99 6.25
N GLU A 89 18.56 1.88 6.97
CA GLU A 89 19.65 1.56 7.91
C GLU A 89 20.97 1.35 7.18
N SER A 90 20.94 0.61 6.07
CA SER A 90 22.15 0.31 5.28
C SER A 90 22.73 1.54 4.57
N ILE A 91 21.93 2.57 4.31
CA ILE A 91 22.38 3.79 3.64
C ILE A 91 23.15 4.72 4.60
N ILE A 92 22.84 4.70 5.89
CA ILE A 92 23.44 5.60 6.89
C ILE A 92 24.97 5.48 6.95
N PRO A 93 25.57 4.28 7.07
CA PRO A 93 27.03 4.13 7.09
C PRO A 93 27.72 4.68 5.84
N LEU A 94 27.09 4.59 4.67
CA LEU A 94 27.63 5.13 3.43
C LEU A 94 27.67 6.65 3.44
N ILE A 95 26.60 7.30 3.95
CA ILE A 95 26.55 8.75 4.13
C ILE A 95 27.69 9.20 5.05
N GLU A 96 27.77 8.60 6.24
CA GLU A 96 28.79 8.93 7.24
C GLU A 96 30.21 8.76 6.66
N LYS A 97 30.43 7.65 5.92
CA LYS A 97 31.72 7.40 5.29
C LYS A 97 32.05 8.45 4.22
N LEU A 98 31.13 8.80 3.35
CA LEU A 98 31.34 9.81 2.31
C LEU A 98 31.60 11.20 2.92
N GLU A 99 30.89 11.57 3.98
CA GLU A 99 31.12 12.81 4.71
C GLU A 99 32.51 12.85 5.35
N SER A 100 32.95 11.74 5.95
CA SER A 100 34.29 11.62 6.53
C SER A 100 35.42 11.82 5.51
N LEU A 101 35.15 11.50 4.23
CA LEU A 101 36.08 11.69 3.11
C LEU A 101 35.94 13.06 2.43
N GLY A 102 35.04 13.93 2.91
CA GLY A 102 34.75 15.23 2.31
C GLY A 102 34.00 15.17 0.98
N LEU A 103 33.34 14.05 0.66
CA LEU A 103 32.53 13.83 -0.54
C LEU A 103 31.08 14.27 -0.30
N GLN A 104 30.92 15.60 -0.18
CA GLN A 104 29.66 16.22 0.22
C GLN A 104 28.54 16.07 -0.81
N LEU A 105 28.88 16.02 -2.11
CA LEU A 105 27.88 15.89 -3.18
C LEU A 105 27.29 14.47 -3.19
N GLU A 106 28.15 13.46 -3.08
CA GLU A 106 27.82 12.05 -3.02
C GLU A 106 27.02 11.78 -1.74
N ALA A 107 27.50 12.24 -0.57
CA ALA A 107 26.75 12.13 0.69
C ALA A 107 25.36 12.78 0.60
N LYS A 108 25.24 13.95 -0.03
CA LYS A 108 23.94 14.62 -0.25
C LYS A 108 23.02 13.80 -1.15
N ARG A 109 23.54 13.08 -2.14
CA ARG A 109 22.74 12.14 -2.95
C ARG A 109 22.17 11.02 -2.07
N PHE A 110 23.00 10.36 -1.27
CA PHE A 110 22.53 9.30 -0.37
C PHE A 110 21.55 9.82 0.69
N LYS A 111 21.75 11.03 1.24
CA LYS A 111 20.76 11.69 2.12
C LYS A 111 19.42 11.92 1.43
N ARG A 112 19.41 12.30 0.14
CA ARG A 112 18.18 12.45 -0.63
C ARG A 112 17.46 11.10 -0.78
N ILE A 113 18.20 10.03 -1.04
CA ILE A 113 17.66 8.67 -1.12
C ILE A 113 17.08 8.24 0.23
N LEU A 114 17.78 8.47 1.33
CA LEU A 114 17.29 8.20 2.68
C LEU A 114 15.97 8.94 2.98
N ASN A 115 15.90 10.21 2.62
CA ASN A 115 14.68 11.01 2.77
C ASN A 115 13.52 10.50 1.90
N LEU A 116 13.81 9.95 0.72
CA LEU A 116 12.79 9.33 -0.12
C LEU A 116 12.24 8.05 0.52
N HIS A 117 13.09 7.21 1.11
CA HIS A 117 12.64 6.03 1.87
C HIS A 117 11.70 6.42 3.02
N GLN A 118 12.06 7.43 3.81
CA GLN A 118 11.20 7.90 4.91
C GLN A 118 9.84 8.43 4.41
N LYS A 119 9.83 9.14 3.29
CA LYS A 119 8.59 9.62 2.67
C LYS A 119 7.72 8.48 2.15
N ILE A 120 8.33 7.44 1.58
CA ILE A 120 7.61 6.25 1.12
C ILE A 120 6.97 5.54 2.32
N GLU A 121 7.72 5.28 3.38
CA GLU A 121 7.21 4.63 4.61
C GLU A 121 6.06 5.44 5.25
N GLN A 122 6.19 6.77 5.29
CA GLN A 122 5.12 7.65 5.74
C GLN A 122 3.87 7.51 4.86
N LYS A 123 4.04 7.50 3.52
CA LYS A 123 2.91 7.36 2.58
C LYS A 123 2.27 5.98 2.64
N GLU A 124 3.03 4.92 2.85
CA GLU A 124 2.50 3.58 3.06
C GLU A 124 1.63 3.53 4.32
N THR A 125 2.08 4.17 5.40
CA THR A 125 1.29 4.28 6.64
C THR A 125 -0.01 5.06 6.42
N GLU A 126 0.05 6.19 5.69
CA GLU A 126 -1.14 6.98 5.34
C GLU A 126 -2.13 6.17 4.48
N VAL A 127 -1.64 5.39 3.51
CA VAL A 127 -2.47 4.52 2.66
C VAL A 127 -3.13 3.42 3.49
N GLN A 128 -2.39 2.76 4.39
CA GLN A 128 -2.95 1.74 5.27
C GLN A 128 -4.06 2.30 6.17
N SER A 129 -3.87 3.49 6.74
CA SER A 129 -4.91 4.17 7.52
C SER A 129 -6.16 4.46 6.69
N ALA A 130 -5.98 4.99 5.47
CA ALA A 130 -7.09 5.29 4.58
C ALA A 130 -7.87 4.03 4.15
N LEU A 131 -7.17 2.89 3.96
CA LEU A 131 -7.81 1.62 3.65
C LEU A 131 -8.71 1.13 4.80
N LEU A 132 -8.26 1.25 6.05
CA LEU A 132 -9.05 0.89 7.23
C LEU A 132 -10.29 1.78 7.40
N GLU A 133 -10.15 3.08 7.12
CA GLU A 133 -11.27 4.02 7.13
C GLU A 133 -12.30 3.68 6.04
N LEU A 134 -11.83 3.37 4.83
CA LEU A 134 -12.69 2.95 3.71
C LEU A 134 -13.45 1.65 4.01
N GLU A 135 -12.78 0.67 4.62
CA GLU A 135 -13.42 -0.57 5.08
C GLU A 135 -14.53 -0.27 6.09
N THR A 136 -14.26 0.60 7.07
CA THR A 136 -15.23 1.02 8.08
C THR A 136 -16.45 1.72 7.44
N ILE A 137 -16.22 2.62 6.48
CA ILE A 137 -17.29 3.31 5.75
C ILE A 137 -18.11 2.31 4.93
N THR A 138 -17.45 1.37 4.25
CA THR A 138 -18.10 0.34 3.44
C THR A 138 -19.03 -0.53 4.29
N ASN A 139 -18.59 -0.90 5.49
CA ASN A 139 -19.41 -1.65 6.45
C ASN A 139 -20.64 -0.85 6.89
N LYS A 140 -20.47 0.45 7.22
CA LYS A 140 -21.59 1.33 7.58
C LYS A 140 -22.59 1.51 6.44
N VAL A 141 -22.12 1.70 5.22
CA VAL A 141 -22.99 1.81 4.03
C VAL A 141 -23.79 0.53 3.82
N THR A 142 -23.15 -0.62 4.01
CA THR A 142 -23.81 -1.93 3.91
C THR A 142 -24.91 -2.09 4.96
N GLU A 143 -24.64 -1.68 6.21
CA GLU A 143 -25.62 -1.70 7.30
C GLU A 143 -26.79 -0.73 7.05
N CYS A 144 -26.51 0.50 6.62
CA CYS A 144 -27.55 1.45 6.23
C CYS A 144 -28.43 0.91 5.09
N ASN A 145 -27.82 0.29 4.08
CA ASN A 145 -28.56 -0.30 2.97
C ASN A 145 -29.44 -1.47 3.43
N LYS A 146 -28.95 -2.29 4.36
CA LYS A 146 -29.75 -3.35 5.00
C LYS A 146 -30.97 -2.76 5.72
N HIS A 147 -30.79 -1.73 6.54
CA HIS A 147 -31.89 -1.06 7.21
C HIS A 147 -32.89 -0.42 6.24
N LEU A 148 -32.43 0.17 5.15
CA LEU A 148 -33.31 0.69 4.10
C LEU A 148 -34.14 -0.43 3.44
N CYS A 149 -33.52 -1.57 3.15
CA CYS A 149 -34.20 -2.75 2.61
C CYS A 149 -35.23 -3.33 3.59
N GLU A 150 -34.98 -3.28 4.90
CA GLU A 150 -35.91 -3.74 5.93
C GLU A 150 -37.08 -2.76 6.17
N THR A 151 -36.81 -1.45 6.11
CA THR A 151 -37.82 -0.41 6.38
C THR A 151 -38.74 -0.15 5.20
N ARG A 152 -38.27 -0.31 3.95
CA ARG A 152 -39.07 -0.06 2.75
C ARG A 152 -40.36 -0.91 2.69
N PRO A 153 -40.34 -2.24 2.92
CA PRO A 153 -41.57 -3.04 2.94
C PRO A 153 -42.56 -2.63 4.02
N VAL A 154 -42.06 -2.20 5.19
CA VAL A 154 -42.92 -1.72 6.29
C VAL A 154 -43.67 -0.46 5.86
N LEU A 155 -42.98 0.50 5.25
CA LEU A 155 -43.61 1.71 4.71
C LEU A 155 -44.66 1.40 3.64
N VAL A 156 -44.36 0.49 2.70
CA VAL A 156 -45.33 0.06 1.68
C VAL A 156 -46.55 -0.59 2.32
N GLY A 157 -46.36 -1.49 3.30
CA GLY A 157 -47.47 -2.12 4.01
C GLY A 157 -48.31 -1.13 4.82
N MET A 158 -47.70 -0.11 5.42
CA MET A 158 -48.43 0.97 6.09
C MET A 158 -49.24 1.81 5.11
N ASP A 159 -48.70 2.13 3.93
CA ASP A 159 -49.40 2.88 2.89
C ASP A 159 -50.63 2.10 2.37
N ASP A 160 -50.46 0.81 2.09
CA ASP A 160 -51.56 -0.08 1.69
C ASP A 160 -52.64 -0.16 2.77
N ALA A 161 -52.25 -0.29 4.04
CA ALA A 161 -53.19 -0.34 5.17
C ALA A 161 -53.96 0.98 5.34
N MET A 162 -53.27 2.13 5.18
CA MET A 162 -53.93 3.44 5.20
C MET A 162 -54.92 3.59 4.05
N ARG A 163 -54.59 3.10 2.86
CA ARG A 163 -55.50 3.12 1.71
C ARG A 163 -56.77 2.32 1.99
N ILE A 164 -56.64 1.10 2.49
CA ILE A 164 -57.78 0.24 2.88
C ILE A 164 -58.65 0.94 3.92
N MET A 165 -58.03 1.50 4.96
CA MET A 165 -58.76 2.20 6.01
C MET A 165 -59.53 3.42 5.48
N ASN A 166 -58.96 4.13 4.52
CA ASN A 166 -59.60 5.30 3.91
C ASN A 166 -60.80 4.89 3.03
N ASP A 167 -60.66 3.81 2.26
CA ASP A 167 -61.76 3.24 1.46
C ASP A 167 -62.92 2.77 2.35
N GLU A 168 -62.61 2.10 3.48
CA GLU A 168 -63.60 1.69 4.49
C GLU A 168 -64.29 2.89 5.14
N LEU A 169 -63.54 3.94 5.48
CA LEU A 169 -64.08 5.17 6.05
C LEU A 169 -65.06 5.84 5.07
N GLU A 170 -64.71 5.95 3.79
CA GLU A 170 -65.59 6.51 2.77
C GLU A 170 -66.87 5.69 2.60
N ALA A 171 -66.76 4.36 2.63
CA ALA A 171 -67.92 3.47 2.57
C ALA A 171 -68.85 3.64 3.78
N GLN A 172 -68.29 3.79 4.99
CA GLN A 172 -69.06 4.05 6.20
C GLN A 172 -69.73 5.42 6.17
N GLN A 173 -69.05 6.47 5.68
CA GLN A 173 -69.63 7.80 5.52
C GLN A 173 -70.83 7.79 4.54
N LYS A 174 -70.71 7.07 3.42
CA LYS A 174 -71.82 6.88 2.46
C LYS A 174 -73.01 6.17 3.11
N ARG A 175 -72.77 5.11 3.90
CA ARG A 175 -73.83 4.38 4.63
C ARG A 175 -74.50 5.25 5.68
N LEU A 176 -73.73 6.03 6.44
CA LEU A 176 -74.26 6.96 7.44
C LEU A 176 -75.17 8.00 6.78
N ALA A 177 -74.70 8.65 5.72
CA ALA A 177 -75.48 9.65 4.98
C ALA A 177 -76.77 9.06 4.37
N ALA A 178 -76.73 7.81 3.90
CA ALA A 178 -77.93 7.11 3.43
C ALA A 178 -78.93 6.86 4.57
N THR A 179 -78.44 6.36 5.70
CA THR A 179 -79.23 6.10 6.91
C THR A 179 -79.86 7.39 7.45
N GLU A 180 -79.11 8.49 7.51
CA GLU A 180 -79.62 9.81 7.90
C GLU A 180 -80.76 10.29 7.00
N ARG A 181 -80.63 10.11 5.67
CA ARG A 181 -81.71 10.44 4.72
C ARG A 181 -82.97 9.61 4.97
N GLU A 182 -82.82 8.33 5.29
CA GLU A 182 -83.95 7.46 5.62
C GLU A 182 -84.62 7.86 6.93
N ILE A 183 -83.85 8.17 7.97
CA ILE A 183 -84.37 8.69 9.25
C ILE A 183 -85.21 9.96 8.99
N ILE A 184 -84.67 10.92 8.22
CA ILE A 184 -85.40 12.15 7.87
C ILE A 184 -86.71 11.83 7.14
N LYS A 185 -86.70 10.88 6.19
CA LYS A 185 -87.92 10.44 5.49
C LYS A 185 -88.95 9.83 6.44
N LEU A 186 -88.52 8.97 7.36
CA LEU A 186 -89.40 8.32 8.34
C LEU A 186 -89.98 9.32 9.33
N GLN A 187 -89.18 10.28 9.82
CA GLN A 187 -89.64 11.38 10.66
C GLN A 187 -90.69 12.24 9.94
N LYS A 188 -90.48 12.57 8.66
CA LYS A 188 -91.49 13.30 7.87
C LYS A 188 -92.78 12.51 7.72
N LYS A 189 -92.71 11.20 7.43
CA LYS A 189 -93.89 10.34 7.31
C LYS A 189 -94.68 10.24 8.62
N SER A 190 -94.00 10.07 9.77
CA SER A 190 -94.67 9.96 11.06
C SER A 190 -95.38 11.26 11.48
N LEU A 191 -94.84 12.41 11.11
CA LEU A 191 -95.47 13.73 11.32
C LEU A 191 -96.71 13.93 10.44
N THR A 192 -96.74 13.39 9.23
CA THR A 192 -97.91 13.45 8.35
C THR A 192 -99.02 12.46 8.71
N SER A 193 -98.71 11.31 9.31
CA SER A 193 -99.70 10.30 9.74
C SER A 193 -100.38 10.61 11.08
N ARG A 194 -100.02 11.71 11.76
CA ARG A 194 -100.64 12.19 13.01
C ARG A 194 -101.59 13.38 12.80
N LYS A 195 -101.86 13.77 11.56
CA LYS A 195 -102.90 14.73 11.17
C LYS A 195 -104.08 14.00 10.58
#